data_AF-A0A820D605-F1
#
_entry.id   AF-A0A820D605-F1
#
_cell.length_a   1.000
_cell.length_b   1.000
_cell.length_c   1.000
_cell.angle_alpha   90.00
_cell.angle_beta   90.00
_cell.angle_gamma   90.00
#
_symmetry.space_group_name_H-M   'P 1'
#
loop_
_entity.id
_entity.type
_entity.pdbx_description
1 polymer ?
#
loop_
_entity_poly.entity_id
_entity_poly.type
_entity_poly.pdbx_seq_one_letter_code
_entity_poly.pdbx_strand_id
1 'polypeptide(L)'
;AIILLLVWYIPYYYPSVDRVKSAWIFAATYIPIEVGSSADHTALNSVIQSSLSGLESKYKNIAALRAVSSFLYSSYIIIYAILNPLHELYIDRIYNLTGSVRPAFVNTVAIQMTVISGIVLISTFIPKGSRACNPILLFQDEEELDDIMNSAHKLRINYQTAVRIVHMLLRKI
;
A
#
# COMPACT_ATOMS: atom_id res chain seq x y z
N ALA A 1 2.23 -3.20 10.08
CA ALA A 1 1.67 -4.13 11.10
C ALA A 1 2.02 -3.73 12.55
N ILE A 2 3.29 -3.57 12.91
CA ILE A 2 3.67 -3.21 14.30
C ILE A 2 3.11 -1.82 14.72
N ILE A 3 3.07 -0.87 13.79
CA ILE A 3 2.48 0.47 14.01
C ILE A 3 0.96 0.42 14.25
N LEU A 4 0.24 -0.58 13.71
CA LEU A 4 -1.20 -0.75 14.00
C LEU A 4 -1.44 -1.16 15.45
N LEU A 5 -0.48 -1.83 16.10
CA LEU A 5 -0.63 -2.24 17.49
C LEU A 5 -0.49 -1.06 18.48
N LEU A 6 0.04 0.08 18.02
CA LEU A 6 0.18 1.30 18.80
C LEU A 6 -1.18 1.93 19.16
N VAL A 7 -2.25 1.54 18.44
CA VAL A 7 -3.65 1.90 18.70
C VAL A 7 -4.13 1.42 20.08
N TRP A 8 -3.48 0.43 20.70
CA TRP A 8 -3.77 0.00 22.09
C TRP A 8 -3.65 1.13 23.13
N TYR A 9 -2.94 2.22 22.81
CA TYR A 9 -2.84 3.38 23.68
C TYR A 9 -4.19 4.12 23.85
N ILE A 10 -5.04 4.14 22.82
CA ILE A 10 -6.30 4.91 22.79
C ILE A 10 -7.29 4.47 23.89
N PRO A 11 -7.60 3.18 24.10
CA PRO A 11 -8.55 2.75 25.13
C PRO A 11 -8.07 2.92 26.60
N TYR A 12 -6.77 3.14 26.81
CA TYR A 12 -6.17 3.39 28.12
C TYR A 12 -5.95 4.87 28.42
N TYR A 13 -6.07 5.74 27.42
CA TYR A 13 -5.90 7.18 27.60
C TYR A 13 -7.18 7.80 28.17
N TYR A 14 -7.06 8.44 29.34
CA TYR A 14 -8.14 9.18 29.99
C TYR A 14 -8.01 10.68 29.68
N PRO A 15 -8.73 11.22 28.69
CA PRO A 15 -8.73 12.65 28.45
C PRO A 15 -9.54 13.35 29.57
N SER A 16 -8.86 14.12 30.42
CA SER A 16 -9.49 15.20 31.16
C SER A 16 -9.97 16.24 30.14
N VAL A 17 -11.29 16.43 30.03
CA VAL A 17 -11.99 17.27 29.03
C VAL A 17 -11.46 18.71 28.92
N ASP A 18 -10.75 19.22 29.93
CA ASP A 18 -10.32 20.62 30.02
C ASP A 18 -8.88 20.93 29.53
N ARG A 19 -8.20 20.00 28.84
CA ARG A 19 -6.79 20.21 28.44
C ARG A 19 -6.52 20.03 26.95
N VAL A 20 -6.37 21.15 26.24
CA VAL A 20 -5.97 21.25 24.82
C VAL A 20 -4.65 20.51 24.53
N LYS A 21 -3.75 20.41 25.52
CA LYS A 21 -2.50 19.64 25.41
C LYS A 21 -2.74 18.16 25.11
N SER A 22 -3.84 17.58 25.62
CA SER A 22 -4.21 16.18 25.38
C SER A 22 -4.65 15.95 23.93
N ALA A 23 -5.29 16.94 23.30
CA ALA A 23 -5.68 16.86 21.88
C ALA A 23 -4.47 16.88 20.96
N TRP A 24 -3.43 17.67 21.28
CA TRP A 24 -2.17 17.69 20.52
C TRP A 24 -1.41 16.38 20.59
N ILE A 25 -1.40 15.71 21.74
CA ILE A 25 -0.79 14.38 21.90
C ILE A 25 -1.54 13.34 21.07
N PHE A 26 -2.88 13.42 21.06
CA PHE A 26 -3.70 12.54 20.22
C PHE A 26 -3.43 12.76 18.74
N ALA A 27 -3.40 14.02 18.28
CA ALA A 27 -3.08 14.37 16.91
C ALA A 27 -1.68 13.88 16.50
N ALA A 28 -0.67 14.06 17.35
CA ALA A 28 0.69 13.59 17.10
C ALA A 28 0.77 12.06 16.98
N THR A 29 -0.01 11.32 17.77
CA THR A 29 -0.07 9.85 17.72
C THR A 29 -0.80 9.34 16.47
N TYR A 30 -1.68 10.16 15.89
CA TYR A 30 -2.42 9.80 14.69
C TYR A 30 -1.58 9.90 13.40
N ILE A 31 -0.53 10.73 13.40
CA ILE A 31 0.34 10.95 12.23
C ILE A 31 0.97 9.65 11.70
N PRO A 32 1.62 8.79 12.52
CA PRO A 32 2.21 7.55 12.01
C PRO A 32 1.18 6.56 11.45
N ILE A 33 -0.05 6.60 11.97
CA ILE A 33 -1.15 5.72 11.53
C ILE A 33 -1.59 6.13 10.13
N GLU A 34 -1.74 7.43 9.88
CA GLU A 34 -2.11 7.98 8.57
C GLU A 34 -1.02 7.76 7.51
N VAL A 35 0.26 7.84 7.89
CA VAL A 35 1.36 7.48 6.98
C VAL A 35 1.27 6.00 6.58
N GLY A 36 0.93 5.12 7.51
CA GLY A 36 0.68 3.70 7.20
C GLY A 36 -0.50 3.48 6.25
N SER A 37 -1.60 4.20 6.46
CA SER A 37 -2.80 4.15 5.61
C SER A 37 -2.52 4.65 4.18
N SER A 38 -1.84 5.79 4.05
CA SER A 38 -1.48 6.35 2.74
C SER A 38 -0.51 5.47 1.95
N ALA A 39 0.42 4.78 2.64
CA ALA A 39 1.33 3.83 2.01
C ALA A 39 0.58 2.63 1.41
N ASP A 40 -0.46 2.13 2.09
CA ASP A 40 -1.29 1.02 1.60
C ASP A 40 -2.00 1.37 0.29
N HIS A 41 -2.68 2.52 0.25
CA HIS A 41 -3.36 3.00 -0.95
C HIS A 41 -2.39 3.24 -2.12
N THR A 42 -1.22 3.80 -1.84
CA THR A 42 -0.18 4.06 -2.85
C THR A 42 0.42 2.76 -3.39
N ALA A 43 0.68 1.78 -2.52
CA ALA A 43 1.17 0.46 -2.90
C ALA A 43 0.18 -0.28 -3.80
N LEU A 44 -1.10 -0.33 -3.42
CA LEU A 44 -2.14 -0.95 -4.24
C LEU A 44 -2.25 -0.30 -5.62
N ASN A 45 -2.25 1.03 -5.67
CA ASN A 45 -2.31 1.75 -6.95
C ASN A 45 -1.10 1.44 -7.83
N SER A 46 0.11 1.34 -7.26
CA SER A 46 1.32 0.99 -7.99
C SER A 46 1.28 -0.44 -8.56
N VAL A 47 0.68 -1.39 -7.84
CA VAL A 47 0.51 -2.78 -8.30
C VAL A 47 -0.49 -2.86 -9.44
N ILE A 48 -1.63 -2.17 -9.33
CA ILE A 48 -2.63 -2.09 -10.41
C ILE A 48 -2.01 -1.43 -11.64
N GLN A 49 -1.27 -0.33 -11.44
CA GLN A 49 -0.63 0.41 -12.52
C GLN A 49 0.44 -0.42 -13.23
N SER A 50 1.33 -1.09 -12.50
CA SER A 50 2.35 -1.96 -13.09
C SER A 50 1.74 -3.16 -13.82
N SER A 51 0.73 -3.80 -13.24
CA SER A 51 0.08 -4.98 -13.84
C SER A 51 -0.65 -4.66 -15.15
N LEU A 52 -1.27 -3.47 -15.25
CA LEU A 52 -2.07 -3.09 -16.43
C LEU A 52 -1.31 -2.25 -17.46
N SER A 53 -0.18 -1.63 -17.10
CA SER A 53 0.64 -0.86 -18.04
C SER A 53 1.17 -1.73 -19.20
N GLY A 54 1.47 -3.02 -18.95
CA GLY A 54 1.87 -3.95 -20.01
C GLY A 54 0.74 -4.27 -21.00
N LEU A 55 -0.50 -4.42 -20.50
CA LEU A 55 -1.69 -4.68 -21.32
C LEU A 55 -2.12 -3.44 -22.13
N GLU A 56 -2.05 -2.25 -21.53
CA GLU A 56 -2.39 -0.99 -22.19
C GLU A 56 -1.38 -0.60 -23.28
N SER A 57 -0.10 -0.94 -23.08
CA SER A 57 0.94 -0.82 -24.12
C SER A 57 0.64 -1.70 -25.35
N LYS A 58 0.17 -2.93 -25.12
CA LYS A 58 -0.14 -3.89 -26.19
C LYS A 58 -1.44 -3.55 -26.93
N TYR A 59 -2.43 -2.98 -26.25
CA TYR A 59 -3.75 -2.65 -26.80
C TYR A 59 -4.09 -1.17 -26.60
N LYS A 60 -3.56 -0.31 -27.48
CA LYS A 60 -3.68 1.17 -27.41
C LYS A 60 -5.12 1.73 -27.40
N ASN A 61 -6.11 0.92 -27.78
CA ASN A 61 -7.52 1.33 -27.84
C ASN A 61 -8.31 1.01 -26.56
N ILE A 62 -7.72 0.34 -25.57
CA ILE A 62 -8.42 -0.11 -24.36
C ILE A 62 -7.76 0.54 -23.14
N ALA A 63 -8.49 1.45 -22.50
CA ALA A 63 -8.06 2.08 -21.24
C ALA A 63 -8.33 1.15 -20.04
N ALA A 64 -7.69 -0.01 -20.02
CA ALA A 64 -7.89 -1.05 -19.02
C ALA A 64 -7.61 -0.53 -17.59
N LEU A 65 -6.56 0.27 -17.42
CA LEU A 65 -6.14 0.82 -16.13
C LEU A 65 -7.27 1.63 -15.46
N ARG A 66 -7.89 2.51 -16.26
CA ARG A 66 -8.96 3.40 -15.80
C ARG A 66 -10.24 2.62 -15.48
N ALA A 67 -10.56 1.62 -16.30
CA ALA A 67 -11.75 0.80 -16.09
C ALA A 67 -11.67 0.05 -14.75
N VAL A 68 -10.56 -0.64 -14.48
CA VAL A 68 -10.39 -1.41 -13.24
C VAL A 68 -10.35 -0.51 -12.01
N SER A 69 -9.62 0.61 -12.07
CA SER A 69 -9.54 1.56 -10.95
C SER A 69 -10.93 2.09 -10.56
N SER A 70 -11.75 2.46 -11.55
CA SER A 70 -13.12 2.94 -11.30
C SER A 70 -14.03 1.88 -10.69
N PHE A 71 -13.90 0.62 -11.13
CA PHE A 71 -14.67 -0.50 -10.58
C PHE A 71 -14.29 -0.80 -9.13
N LEU A 72 -12.99 -0.86 -8.83
CA LEU A 72 -12.48 -1.09 -7.47
C LEU A 72 -12.96 0.01 -6.52
N TYR A 73 -12.87 1.27 -6.94
CA TYR A 73 -13.29 2.40 -6.11
C TYR A 73 -14.81 2.40 -5.86
N SER A 74 -15.60 2.08 -6.88
CA SER A 74 -17.05 1.95 -6.73
C SER A 74 -17.43 0.82 -5.77
N SER A 75 -16.80 -0.35 -5.91
CA SER A 75 -17.03 -1.48 -5.02
C SER A 75 -16.62 -1.16 -3.58
N TYR A 76 -15.48 -0.49 -3.39
CA TYR A 76 -15.03 -0.02 -2.08
C TYR A 76 -16.07 0.88 -1.40
N ILE A 77 -16.60 1.88 -2.12
CA ILE A 77 -17.64 2.77 -1.56
C ILE A 77 -18.88 2.00 -1.16
N ILE A 78 -19.35 1.04 -1.97
CA ILE A 78 -20.54 0.23 -1.66
C ILE A 78 -20.32 -0.58 -0.39
N ILE A 79 -19.17 -1.25 -0.27
CA ILE A 79 -18.83 -2.02 0.94
C ILE A 79 -18.80 -1.10 2.15
N TYR A 80 -18.18 0.07 2.03
CA TYR A 80 -18.09 1.05 3.12
C TYR A 80 -19.47 1.59 3.54
N ALA A 81 -20.36 1.82 2.57
CA ALA A 81 -21.73 2.25 2.82
C ALA A 81 -22.57 1.22 3.61
N ILE A 82 -22.25 -0.07 3.50
CA ILE A 82 -22.92 -1.13 4.25
C ILE A 82 -22.26 -1.33 5.62
N LEU A 83 -20.93 -1.31 5.70
CA LEU A 83 -20.19 -1.57 6.93
C LEU A 83 -20.29 -0.41 7.94
N ASN A 84 -20.36 0.84 7.49
CA ASN A 84 -20.44 1.99 8.40
C ASN A 84 -21.69 1.96 9.29
N PRO A 85 -22.92 1.82 8.75
CA PRO A 85 -24.12 1.69 9.59
C PRO A 85 -24.07 0.48 10.52
N LEU A 86 -23.46 -0.63 10.08
CA LEU A 86 -23.33 -1.83 10.94
C LEU A 86 -22.41 -1.57 12.14
N HIS A 87 -21.32 -0.83 11.93
CA HIS A 87 -20.42 -0.44 13.03
C HIS A 87 -21.09 0.55 13.99
N GLU A 88 -21.83 1.53 13.47
CA GLU A 88 -22.58 2.48 14.29
C GLU A 88 -23.64 1.77 15.13
N LEU A 89 -24.44 0.88 14.52
CA LEU A 89 -25.45 0.07 15.22
C LEU A 89 -24.84 -0.83 16.31
N TYR A 90 -23.63 -1.34 16.10
CA TYR A 90 -22.91 -2.12 17.10
C TYR A 90 -22.53 -1.26 18.31
N ILE A 91 -21.96 -0.07 18.08
CA ILE A 91 -21.58 0.86 19.13
C ILE A 91 -22.81 1.31 19.93
N ASP A 92 -23.89 1.67 19.22
CA ASP A 92 -25.15 2.09 19.83
C ASP A 92 -25.78 0.97 20.68
N ARG A 93 -25.72 -0.28 20.22
CA ARG A 93 -26.20 -1.43 20.99
C ARG A 93 -25.42 -1.61 22.29
N ILE A 94 -24.09 -1.53 22.24
CA ILE A 94 -23.24 -1.69 23.43
C ILE A 94 -23.41 -0.52 24.40
N TYR A 95 -23.60 0.69 23.88
CA TYR A 95 -23.89 1.87 24.68
C TYR A 95 -25.21 1.73 25.44
N ASN A 96 -26.28 1.29 24.77
CA ASN A 96 -27.58 1.07 25.40
C ASN A 96 -27.57 -0.04 26.48
N LEU A 97 -26.67 -1.03 26.36
CA LEU A 97 -26.53 -2.12 27.32
C LEU A 97 -25.67 -1.77 28.54
N THR A 98 -24.62 -0.97 28.36
CA THR A 98 -23.59 -0.75 29.39
C THR A 98 -23.60 0.67 29.97
N GLY A 99 -24.28 1.62 29.34
CA GLY A 99 -24.26 3.04 29.70
C GLY A 99 -22.89 3.71 29.49
N SER A 100 -21.96 3.03 28.83
CA SER A 100 -20.59 3.51 28.57
C SER A 100 -20.13 3.03 27.19
N VAL A 101 -19.46 3.91 26.45
CA VAL A 101 -18.92 3.60 25.11
C VAL A 101 -17.58 2.85 25.18
N ARG A 102 -16.94 2.81 26.35
CA ARG A 102 -15.62 2.20 26.56
C ARG A 102 -15.51 0.72 26.12
N PRO A 103 -16.42 -0.18 26.50
CA PRO A 103 -16.34 -1.58 26.06
C PRO A 103 -16.48 -1.73 24.54
N ALA A 104 -17.26 -0.85 23.88
CA ALA A 104 -17.38 -0.84 22.42
C ALA A 104 -16.05 -0.46 21.77
N PHE A 105 -15.38 0.59 22.26
CA PHE A 105 -14.07 0.99 21.76
C PHE A 105 -12.99 -0.07 22.00
N VAL A 106 -12.98 -0.77 23.14
CA VAL A 106 -11.99 -1.83 23.39
C VAL A 106 -12.18 -2.99 22.40
N ASN A 107 -13.41 -3.43 22.15
CA ASN A 107 -13.66 -4.51 21.20
C ASN A 107 -13.36 -4.10 19.75
N THR A 108 -13.81 -2.92 19.33
CA THR A 108 -13.65 -2.49 17.94
C THR A 108 -12.21 -2.01 17.67
N VAL A 109 -11.69 -1.09 18.49
CA VAL A 109 -10.40 -0.44 18.22
C VAL A 109 -9.20 -1.29 18.66
N ALA A 110 -9.29 -2.05 19.76
CA ALA A 110 -8.16 -2.87 20.21
C ALA A 110 -8.21 -4.28 19.60
N ILE A 111 -9.33 -5.00 19.75
CA ILE A 111 -9.39 -6.41 19.34
C ILE A 111 -9.40 -6.56 17.81
N GLN A 112 -10.27 -5.85 17.09
CA GLN A 112 -10.32 -5.98 15.62
C GLN A 112 -9.00 -5.55 14.98
N MET A 113 -8.38 -4.45 15.45
CA MET A 113 -7.08 -4.02 14.94
C MET A 113 -5.95 -5.01 15.24
N THR A 114 -6.01 -5.73 16.36
CA THR A 114 -5.02 -6.77 16.69
C THR A 114 -5.19 -7.97 15.77
N VAL A 115 -6.43 -8.38 15.49
CA VAL A 115 -6.72 -9.46 14.53
C VAL A 115 -6.24 -9.08 13.12
N ILE A 116 -6.55 -7.87 12.66
CA ILE A 116 -6.10 -7.36 11.36
C ILE A 116 -4.57 -7.31 11.31
N SER A 117 -3.91 -6.79 12.36
CA SER A 117 -2.45 -6.76 12.43
C SER A 117 -1.84 -8.16 12.37
N GLY A 118 -2.44 -9.13 13.06
CA GLY A 118 -2.04 -10.54 13.00
C GLY A 118 -2.16 -11.12 11.59
N ILE A 119 -3.29 -10.89 10.92
CA ILE A 119 -3.51 -11.32 9.53
C ILE A 119 -2.45 -10.69 8.60
N VAL A 120 -2.21 -9.38 8.71
CA VAL A 120 -1.21 -8.68 7.89
C VAL A 120 0.20 -9.20 8.16
N LEU A 121 0.56 -9.47 9.42
CA LEU A 121 1.85 -10.08 9.77
C LEU A 121 2.01 -11.46 9.13
N ILE A 122 1.00 -12.31 9.25
CA ILE A 122 1.02 -13.65 8.65
C ILE A 122 1.12 -13.54 7.13
N SER A 123 0.35 -12.63 6.51
CA SER A 123 0.38 -12.36 5.07
C SER A 123 1.73 -11.85 4.59
N THR A 124 2.46 -11.10 5.41
CA THR A 124 3.81 -10.61 5.08
C THR A 124 4.79 -11.77 4.89
N PHE A 125 4.56 -12.92 5.54
CA PHE A 125 5.41 -14.12 5.43
C PHE A 125 4.97 -15.12 4.34
N ILE A 126 3.91 -14.82 3.58
CA ILE A 126 3.41 -15.66 2.48
C ILE A 126 4.33 -15.66 1.23
N PRO A 127 4.97 -14.55 0.81
CA PRO A 127 5.83 -14.56 -0.38
C PRO A 127 7.06 -15.46 -0.22
N LYS A 128 7.39 -16.23 -1.27
CA LYS A 128 8.64 -17.02 -1.33
C LYS A 128 9.84 -16.08 -1.17
N GLY A 129 10.68 -16.33 -0.16
CA GLY A 129 11.85 -15.48 0.15
C GLY A 129 11.63 -14.41 1.22
N SER A 130 10.41 -14.25 1.77
CA SER A 130 10.09 -13.26 2.83
C SER A 130 10.93 -13.41 4.12
N ARG A 131 11.51 -14.60 4.34
CA ARG A 131 12.40 -14.87 5.48
C ARG A 131 13.89 -14.58 5.23
N ALA A 132 14.27 -14.14 4.02
CA ALA A 132 15.65 -13.80 3.70
C ALA A 132 15.87 -12.28 3.80
N CYS A 133 16.96 -11.84 4.43
CA CYS A 133 17.34 -10.42 4.47
C CYS A 133 17.71 -9.83 3.09
N ASN A 134 17.77 -10.66 2.05
CA ASN A 134 17.98 -10.25 0.68
C ASN A 134 17.29 -11.27 -0.27
N PRO A 135 15.98 -11.16 -0.49
CA PRO A 135 15.31 -12.02 -1.45
C PRO A 135 15.79 -11.64 -2.86
N ILE A 136 16.21 -12.64 -3.62
CA ILE A 136 16.38 -12.48 -5.07
C ILE A 136 14.98 -12.15 -5.61
N LEU A 137 14.85 -11.01 -6.29
CA LEU A 137 13.62 -10.57 -6.91
C LEU A 137 13.18 -11.64 -7.92
N LEU A 138 12.24 -12.49 -7.50
CA LEU A 138 11.50 -13.37 -8.39
C LEU A 138 10.39 -12.53 -9.03
N PHE A 139 10.77 -11.56 -9.85
CA PHE A 139 9.83 -11.04 -10.82
C PHE A 139 9.51 -12.18 -11.79
N GLN A 140 8.23 -12.33 -12.05
CA GLN A 140 7.73 -13.03 -13.21
C GLN A 140 8.48 -12.50 -14.43
N ASP A 141 9.01 -13.43 -15.23
CA ASP A 141 9.73 -13.20 -16.49
C ASP A 141 11.24 -12.93 -16.34
N GLU A 142 12.03 -13.98 -16.07
CA GLU A 142 13.46 -14.01 -16.43
C GLU A 142 13.68 -13.59 -17.90
N GLU A 143 12.68 -13.82 -18.78
CA GLU A 143 12.68 -13.36 -20.18
C GLU A 143 12.65 -11.83 -20.33
N GLU A 144 11.92 -11.07 -19.51
CA GLU A 144 11.78 -9.61 -19.71
C GLU A 144 13.05 -8.86 -19.24
N LEU A 145 13.71 -9.35 -18.19
CA LEU A 145 15.01 -8.84 -17.72
C LEU A 145 16.13 -9.13 -18.72
N ASP A 146 16.15 -10.33 -19.30
CA ASP A 146 17.13 -10.70 -20.33
C ASP A 146 16.92 -9.89 -21.62
N ASP A 147 15.68 -9.61 -22.02
CA ASP A 147 15.37 -8.77 -23.18
C ASP A 147 15.74 -7.30 -22.97
N ILE A 148 15.49 -6.74 -21.78
CA ILE A 148 15.92 -5.38 -21.43
C ILE A 148 17.46 -5.30 -21.41
N MET A 149 18.13 -6.30 -20.84
CA MET A 149 19.58 -6.34 -20.74
C MET A 149 20.24 -6.52 -22.12
N ASN A 150 19.68 -7.36 -22.99
CA ASN A 150 20.12 -7.54 -24.37
C ASN A 150 19.90 -6.27 -25.20
N SER A 151 18.76 -5.60 -25.03
CA SER A 151 18.46 -4.33 -25.71
C SER A 151 19.43 -3.23 -25.28
N ALA A 152 19.72 -3.11 -23.99
CA ALA A 152 20.71 -2.17 -23.46
C ALA A 152 22.13 -2.47 -23.96
N HIS A 153 22.51 -3.75 -24.04
CA HIS A 153 23.81 -4.15 -24.57
C HIS A 153 23.97 -3.79 -26.06
N LYS A 154 22.93 -4.01 -26.87
CA LYS A 154 22.92 -3.69 -28.30
C LYS A 154 23.04 -2.17 -28.55
N LEU A 155 22.36 -1.36 -27.74
CA LEU A 155 22.47 0.10 -27.76
C LEU A 155 23.89 0.58 -27.41
N ARG A 156 24.52 -0.04 -26.40
CA ARG A 156 25.89 0.28 -26.00
C ARG A 156 26.91 -0.03 -27.10
N ILE A 157 26.77 -1.16 -27.79
CA ILE A 157 27.64 -1.55 -28.92
C ILE A 157 27.47 -0.58 -30.09
N ASN A 158 26.22 -0.23 -30.43
CA ASN A 158 25.96 0.73 -31.51
C ASN A 158 26.53 2.12 -31.19
N TYR A 159 26.38 2.58 -29.95
CA TYR A 159 26.97 3.85 -29.52
C TYR A 159 28.50 3.84 -29.59
N GLN A 160 29.16 2.78 -29.09
CA GLN A 160 30.63 2.66 -29.19
C GLN A 160 31.12 2.60 -30.64
N THR A 161 30.37 1.95 -31.52
CA THR A 161 30.70 1.87 -32.95
C THR A 161 30.56 3.23 -33.61
N ALA A 162 29.47 3.96 -33.33
CA ALA A 162 29.27 5.32 -33.82
C ALA A 162 30.37 6.28 -33.35
N VAL A 163 30.75 6.21 -32.06
CA VAL A 163 31.85 7.02 -31.50
C VAL A 163 33.19 6.68 -32.16
N ARG A 164 33.48 5.40 -32.40
CA ARG A 164 34.70 4.97 -33.12
C ARG A 164 34.74 5.47 -34.56
N ILE A 165 33.61 5.44 -35.27
CA ILE A 165 33.50 5.95 -36.65
C ILE A 165 33.74 7.46 -36.67
N VAL A 166 33.09 8.22 -35.77
CA VAL A 166 33.29 9.66 -35.65
C VAL A 166 34.75 9.99 -35.34
N HIS A 167 35.38 9.26 -34.42
CA HIS A 167 36.78 9.46 -34.08
C HIS A 167 37.74 9.08 -35.24
N MET A 168 37.41 8.08 -36.05
CA MET A 168 38.16 7.75 -37.27
C MET A 168 38.01 8.82 -38.36
N LEU A 169 36.82 9.42 -38.51
CA LEU A 169 36.56 10.49 -39.46
C LEU A 169 37.29 11.78 -39.06
N LEU A 170 37.27 12.13 -37.76
CA LEU A 170 37.99 13.29 -37.23
C LEU A 170 39.52 13.17 -37.32
N ARG A 171 40.07 11.95 -37.39
CA ARG A 171 41.52 11.72 -37.56
C ARG A 171 41.96 11.80 -39.03
N LYS A 172 41.02 11.80 -39.98
CA LYS A 172 41.30 11.90 -41.44
C LYS A 172 41.17 13.32 -42.00
N ILE A 173 40.68 14.26 -41.20
CA ILE A 173 40.65 15.71 -41.47
C ILE A 173 41.87 16.32 -40.78
#